data_AF-A0A7L5Z4B8-F1
#
_entry.id   AF-A0A7L5Z4B8-F1
#
_cell.length_a   1.000
_cell.length_b   1.000
_cell.length_c   1.000
_cell.angle_alpha   90.00
_cell.angle_beta   90.00
_cell.angle_gamma   90.00
#
_symmetry.space_group_name_H-M   'P 1'
#
loop_
_entity.id
_entity.type
_entity.pdbx_description
1 polymer ?
#
loop_
_entity_poly.entity_id
_entity_poly.type
_entity_poly.pdbx_seq_one_letter_code
_entity_poly.pdbx_strand_id
1 'polypeptide(L)'
;MLLVAPQPPRPRLAEQLLLQQRHREAEVEVDPGLVLFQSYQGAVTDSPAAVERVLARVRPDLRRAYVVAAGQQAPEGCAGVVVRTPEWYHALATAGAIVTNIDLEPWFRKRPGQRVLQTYHGMPSKTMGIAAWRAKGWTDSLIEKELGRTSGTWDLLVTATPEMERHYREQYRHDGPVLAAGYPRDDDLVTGDLDRRRTEVRARLGIGERTAVLYAPTWRDDLASATHDADAGPAQLALDGARTRC
;
A
#
# COMPACT_ATOMS: atom_id res chain seq x y z
N MET A 1 4.09 -12.76 -22.04
CA MET A 1 2.72 -12.24 -22.26
C MET A 1 1.92 -12.52 -20.99
N LEU A 2 1.96 -11.63 -20.00
CA LEU A 2 1.06 -11.74 -18.84
C LEU A 2 -0.35 -11.42 -19.34
N LEU A 3 -1.20 -12.42 -19.42
CA LEU A 3 -2.63 -12.23 -19.56
C LEU A 3 -3.11 -11.46 -18.33
N VAL A 4 -3.32 -10.15 -18.49
CA VAL A 4 -4.11 -9.37 -17.54
C VAL A 4 -5.50 -9.98 -17.59
N ALA A 5 -5.85 -10.75 -16.56
CA ALA A 5 -7.21 -11.25 -16.41
C ALA A 5 -8.18 -10.06 -16.55
N PRO A 6 -9.31 -10.22 -17.27
CA PRO A 6 -10.27 -9.14 -17.39
C PRO A 6 -10.67 -8.68 -16.00
N GLN A 7 -10.41 -7.39 -15.72
CA GLN A 7 -10.84 -6.78 -14.47
C GLN A 7 -12.36 -6.90 -14.42
N PRO A 8 -12.97 -7.35 -13.30
CA PRO A 8 -14.41 -7.37 -13.19
C PRO A 8 -14.95 -5.96 -13.46
N PRO A 9 -16.21 -5.85 -13.96
CA PRO A 9 -16.83 -4.55 -14.18
C PRO A 9 -16.70 -3.72 -12.90
N ARG A 10 -16.19 -2.50 -13.04
CA ARG A 10 -16.13 -1.58 -11.90
C ARG A 10 -17.56 -1.45 -11.36
N PRO A 11 -17.77 -1.71 -10.05
CA PRO A 11 -19.10 -1.60 -9.48
C PRO A 11 -19.65 -0.20 -9.73
N ARG A 12 -20.95 -0.10 -10.00
CA ARG A 12 -21.57 1.18 -10.35
C ARG A 12 -21.38 2.13 -9.17
N LEU A 13 -21.11 3.41 -9.44
CA LEU A 13 -20.89 4.42 -8.40
C LEU A 13 -22.00 4.41 -7.35
N ALA A 14 -23.26 4.25 -7.77
CA ALA A 14 -24.41 4.16 -6.88
C ALA A 14 -24.34 2.96 -5.90
N GLU A 15 -23.89 1.79 -6.36
CA GLU A 15 -23.73 0.61 -5.52
C GLU A 15 -22.65 0.82 -4.46
N GLN A 16 -21.54 1.44 -4.86
CA GLN A 16 -20.46 1.78 -3.93
C GLN A 16 -20.91 2.80 -2.88
N LEU A 17 -21.67 3.82 -3.27
CA LEU A 17 -22.22 4.80 -2.32
C LEU A 17 -23.15 4.14 -1.30
N LEU A 18 -23.98 3.18 -1.73
CA LEU A 18 -24.85 2.42 -0.81
C LEU A 18 -24.03 1.58 0.18
N LEU A 19 -22.97 0.91 -0.28
CA LEU A 19 -22.10 0.13 0.62
C LEU A 19 -21.34 1.02 1.59
N GLN A 20 -20.88 2.20 1.15
CA GLN A 20 -20.26 3.20 2.02
C GLN A 20 -21.23 3.71 3.08
N GLN A 21 -22.48 3.99 2.69
CA GLN A 21 -23.52 4.41 3.62
C GLN A 21 -23.79 3.31 4.65
N ARG A 22 -24.01 2.07 4.20
CA ARG A 22 -24.18 0.91 5.07
C ARG A 22 -23.01 0.74 6.02
N HIS A 23 -21.77 0.87 5.55
CA HIS A 23 -20.59 0.82 6.41
C HIS A 23 -20.62 1.91 7.49
N ARG A 24 -21.04 3.14 7.18
CA ARG A 24 -21.05 4.24 8.17
C ARG A 24 -22.14 4.08 9.22
N GLU A 25 -23.29 3.55 8.80
CA GLU A 25 -24.49 3.36 9.63
C GLU A 25 -24.48 2.02 10.38
N ALA A 26 -23.65 1.06 9.97
CA ALA A 26 -23.58 -0.26 10.58
C ALA A 26 -23.14 -0.20 12.05
N GLU A 27 -24.04 -0.66 12.92
CA GLU A 27 -23.78 -1.03 14.31
C GLU A 27 -23.31 -2.49 14.32
N VAL A 28 -21.99 -2.67 14.26
CA VAL A 28 -21.34 -3.98 14.32
C VAL A 28 -20.35 -4.00 15.47
N GLU A 29 -20.25 -5.16 16.12
CA GLU A 29 -19.26 -5.39 17.14
C GLU A 29 -17.87 -5.55 16.51
N VAL A 30 -16.87 -4.90 17.10
CA VAL A 30 -15.48 -5.06 16.70
C VAL A 30 -14.96 -6.38 17.28
N ASP A 31 -14.33 -7.16 16.41
CA ASP A 31 -13.76 -8.45 16.71
C ASP A 31 -12.26 -8.30 17.04
N PRO A 32 -11.86 -8.36 18.32
CA PRO A 32 -10.46 -8.16 18.71
C PRO A 32 -9.54 -9.28 18.21
N GLY A 33 -10.09 -10.43 17.79
CA GLY A 33 -9.33 -11.55 17.26
C GLY A 33 -9.11 -11.49 15.74
N LEU A 34 -9.64 -10.48 15.04
CA LEU A 34 -9.52 -10.33 13.59
C LEU A 34 -8.53 -9.23 13.21
N VAL A 35 -7.54 -9.58 12.39
CA VAL A 35 -6.59 -8.63 11.79
C VAL A 35 -6.81 -8.59 10.28
N LEU A 36 -7.08 -7.38 9.77
CA LEU A 36 -7.24 -7.10 8.34
C LEU A 36 -5.96 -6.47 7.79
N PHE A 37 -5.41 -7.06 6.73
CA PHE A 37 -4.24 -6.55 6.03
C PHE A 37 -4.63 -5.98 4.67
N GLN A 38 -4.09 -4.83 4.30
CA GLN A 38 -4.31 -4.24 2.98
C GLN A 38 -3.02 -3.59 2.46
N SER A 39 -2.51 -4.08 1.33
CA SER A 39 -1.47 -3.38 0.58
C SER A 39 -2.05 -2.75 -0.67
N TYR A 40 -1.86 -1.43 -0.82
CA TYR A 40 -2.36 -0.63 -1.93
C TYR A 40 -3.85 -0.93 -2.18
N GLN A 41 -4.26 -1.08 -3.44
CA GLN A 41 -5.64 -1.43 -3.83
C GLN A 41 -5.86 -2.94 -3.96
N GLY A 42 -5.31 -3.73 -3.02
CA GLY A 42 -5.50 -5.18 -2.96
C GLY A 42 -4.35 -6.01 -3.53
N ALA A 43 -3.14 -5.47 -3.57
CA ALA A 43 -1.96 -6.28 -3.88
C ALA A 43 -1.56 -7.09 -2.64
N VAL A 44 -0.95 -8.26 -2.83
CA VAL A 44 -0.41 -9.08 -1.73
C VAL A 44 1.11 -8.93 -1.72
N THR A 45 1.58 -7.85 -1.09
CA THR A 45 2.99 -7.41 -1.14
C THR A 45 3.31 -6.44 -0.01
N ASP A 46 4.53 -5.90 0.00
CA ASP A 46 4.97 -4.78 0.82
C ASP A 46 4.90 -5.05 2.34
N SER A 47 4.91 -4.00 3.15
CA SER A 47 5.00 -4.11 4.61
C SER A 47 3.81 -4.86 5.24
N PRO A 48 2.55 -4.68 4.80
CA PRO A 48 1.44 -5.46 5.35
C PRO A 48 1.58 -6.97 5.13
N ALA A 49 2.10 -7.42 3.97
CA ALA A 49 2.38 -8.84 3.73
C ALA A 49 3.52 -9.37 4.61
N ALA A 50 4.55 -8.56 4.87
CA ALA A 50 5.64 -8.94 5.76
C ALA A 50 5.16 -9.07 7.22
N VAL A 51 4.34 -8.11 7.69
CA VAL A 51 3.72 -8.16 9.02
C VAL A 51 2.81 -9.38 9.15
N GLU A 52 1.97 -9.66 8.15
CA GLU A 52 1.08 -10.83 8.13
C GLU A 52 1.88 -12.14 8.31
N ARG A 53 2.97 -12.32 7.55
CA ARG A 53 3.81 -13.51 7.60
C ARG A 53 4.44 -13.75 8.97
N VAL A 54 4.85 -12.68 9.66
CA VAL A 54 5.34 -12.77 11.04
C VAL A 54 4.19 -13.10 11.98
N LEU A 55 3.07 -12.39 11.87
CA LEU A 55 1.89 -12.57 12.73
C LEU A 55 1.36 -14.01 12.67
N ALA A 56 1.30 -14.60 11.46
CA ALA A 56 0.91 -15.99 11.23
C ALA A 56 1.70 -16.99 12.11
N ARG A 57 2.97 -16.68 12.39
CA ARG A 57 3.87 -17.53 13.18
C ARG A 57 3.79 -17.21 14.68
N VAL A 58 3.74 -15.93 15.04
CA VAL A 58 3.85 -15.50 16.45
C VAL A 58 2.50 -15.42 17.17
N ARG A 59 1.40 -15.29 16.42
CA ARG A 59 0.03 -15.17 16.92
C ARG A 59 -0.95 -15.99 16.05
N PRO A 60 -0.77 -17.32 15.97
CA PRO A 60 -1.64 -18.19 15.18
C PRO A 60 -3.09 -18.25 15.72
N ASP A 61 -3.32 -17.76 16.94
CA ASP A 61 -4.64 -17.60 17.55
C ASP A 61 -5.49 -16.51 16.88
N LEU A 62 -4.86 -15.56 16.19
CA LEU A 62 -5.56 -14.46 15.51
C LEU A 62 -6.05 -14.92 14.13
N ARG A 63 -7.31 -14.55 13.82
CA ARG A 63 -7.85 -14.66 12.47
C ARG A 63 -7.24 -13.58 11.59
N ARG A 64 -6.78 -14.00 10.41
CA ARG A 64 -6.14 -13.14 9.42
C ARG A 64 -7.03 -13.02 8.20
N ALA A 65 -7.33 -11.79 7.79
CA ALA A 65 -8.01 -11.49 6.54
C ALA A 65 -7.13 -10.57 5.69
N TYR A 66 -7.07 -10.79 4.39
CA TYR A 66 -6.25 -10.00 3.48
C TYR A 66 -7.10 -9.40 2.37
N VAL A 67 -7.03 -8.08 2.21
CA VAL A 67 -7.72 -7.37 1.13
C VAL A 67 -6.98 -7.62 -0.18
N VAL A 68 -7.69 -8.17 -1.17
CA VAL A 68 -7.13 -8.57 -2.46
C VAL A 68 -7.88 -7.94 -3.63
N ALA A 69 -7.17 -7.72 -4.73
CA ALA A 69 -7.80 -7.41 -6.00
C ALA A 69 -8.57 -8.64 -6.53
N ALA A 70 -9.54 -8.44 -7.42
CA ALA A 70 -10.26 -9.55 -8.01
C ALA A 70 -9.32 -10.49 -8.78
N GLY A 71 -9.43 -11.79 -8.52
CA GLY A 71 -8.55 -12.82 -9.10
C GLY A 71 -7.18 -12.95 -8.41
N GLN A 72 -6.83 -12.07 -7.47
CA GLN A 72 -5.62 -12.20 -6.67
C GLN A 72 -5.89 -13.15 -5.48
N GLN A 73 -4.98 -14.09 -5.25
CA GLN A 73 -5.04 -14.99 -4.10
C GLN A 73 -4.47 -14.32 -2.84
N ALA A 74 -5.13 -14.52 -1.71
CA ALA A 74 -4.63 -14.11 -0.40
C ALA A 74 -3.48 -15.02 0.07
N PRO A 75 -2.64 -14.58 1.04
CA PRO A 75 -1.67 -15.45 1.68
C PRO A 75 -2.31 -16.71 2.30
N GLU A 76 -1.52 -17.76 2.42
CA GLU A 76 -1.98 -19.02 3.02
C GLU A 76 -2.47 -18.81 4.46
N GLY A 77 -3.64 -19.36 4.78
CA GLY A 77 -4.28 -19.20 6.08
C GLY A 77 -4.95 -17.83 6.31
N CYS A 78 -4.95 -16.93 5.31
CA CYS A 78 -5.77 -15.72 5.32
C CYS A 78 -7.12 -15.94 4.62
N ALA A 79 -8.19 -15.37 5.17
CA ALA A 79 -9.42 -15.16 4.40
C ALA A 79 -9.19 -14.08 3.34
N GLY A 80 -9.43 -14.39 2.07
CA GLY A 80 -9.34 -13.41 0.98
C GLY A 80 -10.58 -12.52 0.92
N VAL A 81 -10.39 -11.20 0.99
CA VAL A 81 -11.47 -10.20 0.98
C VAL A 81 -11.30 -9.32 -0.24
N VAL A 82 -12.18 -9.46 -1.23
CA VAL A 82 -12.03 -8.71 -2.49
C VAL A 82 -12.37 -7.24 -2.26
N VAL A 83 -11.49 -6.34 -2.69
CA VAL A 83 -11.69 -4.89 -2.54
C VAL A 83 -13.01 -4.44 -3.20
N ARG A 84 -13.71 -3.48 -2.57
CA ARG A 84 -15.00 -2.91 -3.03
C ARG A 84 -16.20 -3.88 -3.06
N THR A 85 -16.11 -5.07 -2.48
CA THR A 85 -17.27 -5.95 -2.23
C THR A 85 -17.88 -5.69 -0.85
N PRO A 86 -19.15 -6.10 -0.60
CA PRO A 86 -19.78 -5.96 0.71
C PRO A 86 -18.94 -6.54 1.86
N GLU A 87 -18.24 -7.65 1.62
CA GLU A 87 -17.37 -8.32 2.58
C GLU A 87 -16.19 -7.44 2.98
N TRP A 88 -15.64 -6.63 2.07
CA TRP A 88 -14.59 -5.67 2.38
C TRP A 88 -15.06 -4.54 3.29
N TYR A 89 -16.25 -3.99 3.02
CA TYR A 89 -16.87 -3.00 3.89
C TYR A 89 -17.15 -3.57 5.29
N HIS A 90 -17.61 -4.81 5.36
CA HIS A 90 -17.85 -5.52 6.62
C HIS A 90 -16.55 -5.81 7.38
N ALA A 91 -15.50 -6.28 6.68
CA ALA A 91 -14.20 -6.56 7.28
C ALA A 91 -13.56 -5.29 7.87
N LEU A 92 -13.61 -4.17 7.14
CA LEU A 92 -13.17 -2.86 7.65
C LEU A 92 -13.95 -2.41 8.88
N ALA A 93 -15.23 -2.76 8.98
CA ALA A 93 -16.07 -2.39 10.11
C ALA A 93 -15.85 -3.26 11.37
N THR A 94 -15.41 -4.50 11.19
CA THR A 94 -15.36 -5.51 12.26
C THR A 94 -13.94 -5.84 12.71
N ALA A 95 -12.91 -5.65 11.90
CA ALA A 95 -11.54 -6.00 12.29
C ALA A 95 -11.05 -5.19 13.50
N GLY A 96 -10.60 -5.87 14.55
CA GLY A 96 -9.98 -5.26 15.74
C GLY A 96 -8.64 -4.60 15.43
N ALA A 97 -7.91 -5.09 14.43
CA ALA A 97 -6.72 -4.42 13.91
C ALA A 97 -6.73 -4.34 12.38
N ILE A 98 -6.26 -3.22 11.84
CA ILE A 98 -6.10 -2.97 10.40
C ILE A 98 -4.64 -2.58 10.15
N VAL A 99 -3.97 -3.31 9.26
CA VAL A 99 -2.60 -3.03 8.83
C VAL A 99 -2.63 -2.58 7.38
N THR A 100 -2.24 -1.33 7.12
CA THR A 100 -2.29 -0.75 5.77
C THR A 100 -1.03 0.05 5.46
N ASN A 101 -0.67 0.08 4.18
CA ASN A 101 0.43 0.91 3.67
C ASN A 101 -0.05 2.12 2.85
N ILE A 102 -1.35 2.35 2.80
CA ILE A 102 -1.98 3.51 2.17
C ILE A 102 -2.99 4.12 3.14
N ASP A 103 -3.43 5.35 2.86
CA ASP A 103 -4.60 5.90 3.52
C ASP A 103 -5.83 5.04 3.24
N LEU A 104 -6.63 4.82 4.28
CA LEU A 104 -7.95 4.21 4.11
C LEU A 104 -8.87 5.19 3.38
N GLU A 105 -9.87 4.65 2.70
CA GLU A 105 -10.74 5.46 1.86
C GLU A 105 -11.49 6.54 2.67
N PRO A 106 -11.78 7.73 2.09
CA PRO A 106 -12.34 8.87 2.85
C PRO A 106 -13.70 8.64 3.54
N TRP A 107 -14.39 7.54 3.21
CA TRP A 107 -15.65 7.14 3.81
C TRP A 107 -15.49 6.19 5.00
N PHE A 108 -14.29 5.65 5.22
CA PHE A 108 -13.97 4.79 6.34
C PHE A 108 -14.22 5.51 7.65
N ARG A 109 -14.81 4.79 8.61
CA ARG A 109 -15.04 5.29 9.96
C ARG A 109 -14.41 4.29 10.93
N LYS A 110 -13.34 4.73 11.59
CA LYS A 110 -12.74 3.99 12.69
C LYS A 110 -13.74 3.88 13.86
N ARG A 111 -13.92 2.68 14.38
CA ARG A 111 -14.81 2.38 15.51
C ARG A 111 -14.01 2.24 16.81
N PRO A 112 -14.64 2.51 17.97
CA PRO A 112 -14.06 2.17 19.26
C PRO A 112 -13.62 0.71 19.31
N GLY A 113 -12.42 0.45 19.83
CA GLY A 113 -11.83 -0.90 19.87
C GLY A 113 -10.97 -1.27 18.67
N GLN A 114 -11.08 -0.56 17.53
CA GLN A 114 -10.19 -0.80 16.38
C GLN A 114 -8.83 -0.14 16.57
N ARG A 115 -7.78 -0.81 16.06
CA ARG A 115 -6.43 -0.30 15.93
C ARG A 115 -5.98 -0.24 14.48
N VAL A 116 -5.40 0.87 14.03
CA VAL A 116 -4.87 1.05 12.68
C VAL A 116 -3.36 1.21 12.75
N LEU A 117 -2.65 0.27 12.15
CA LEU A 117 -1.22 0.33 11.86
C LEU A 117 -1.03 0.87 10.45
N GLN A 118 -0.46 2.07 10.35
CA GLN A 118 -0.06 2.68 9.08
C GLN A 118 1.43 2.42 8.85
N THR A 119 1.77 1.73 7.76
CA THR A 119 3.16 1.45 7.41
C THR A 119 3.70 2.35 6.31
N TYR A 120 2.85 3.04 5.54
CA TYR A 120 3.25 3.67 4.27
C TYR A 120 4.12 2.75 3.39
N HIS A 121 4.71 3.29 2.34
CA HIS A 121 5.37 2.50 1.29
C HIS A 121 6.69 3.11 0.80
N GLY A 122 7.36 3.92 1.61
CA GLY A 122 8.66 4.47 1.26
C GLY A 122 8.98 5.79 1.96
N MET A 123 10.20 6.28 1.70
CA MET A 123 10.58 7.63 2.11
C MET A 123 9.82 8.66 1.27
N PRO A 124 9.25 9.71 1.88
CA PRO A 124 8.59 10.78 1.16
C PRO A 124 9.61 11.58 0.33
N SER A 125 9.58 11.42 -1.00
CA SER A 125 10.40 12.23 -1.92
C SER A 125 9.62 13.35 -2.61
N LYS A 126 8.28 13.32 -2.53
CA LYS A 126 7.37 14.35 -3.03
C LYS A 126 6.70 15.07 -1.87
N THR A 127 6.32 16.33 -2.08
CA THR A 127 5.52 17.09 -1.12
C THR A 127 4.19 16.37 -0.85
N MET A 128 3.85 16.16 0.42
CA MET A 128 2.63 15.47 0.87
C MET A 128 1.98 16.20 2.05
N GLY A 129 0.80 15.72 2.47
CA GLY A 129 0.05 16.26 3.61
C GLY A 129 -0.31 17.74 3.44
N ILE A 130 -0.24 18.49 4.54
CA ILE A 130 -0.63 19.91 4.63
C ILE A 130 0.01 20.76 3.55
N ALA A 131 1.32 20.64 3.30
CA ALA A 131 1.99 21.45 2.28
C ALA A 131 1.42 21.17 0.87
N ALA A 132 1.15 19.90 0.54
CA ALA A 132 0.56 19.53 -0.74
C ALA A 132 -0.89 20.00 -0.88
N TRP A 133 -1.68 19.92 0.19
CA TRP A 133 -3.07 20.40 0.19
C TRP A 133 -3.15 21.93 0.08
N ARG A 134 -2.28 22.66 0.77
CA ARG A 134 -2.17 24.12 0.64
C ARG A 134 -1.77 24.54 -0.77
N ALA A 135 -0.83 23.83 -1.39
CA ALA A 135 -0.47 24.07 -2.79
C ALA A 135 -1.65 23.86 -3.76
N LYS A 136 -2.62 23.00 -3.39
CA LYS A 136 -3.88 22.81 -4.13
C LYS A 136 -4.97 23.84 -3.76
N GLY A 137 -4.66 24.85 -2.95
CA GLY A 137 -5.61 25.88 -2.53
C GLY A 137 -6.65 25.41 -1.51
N TRP A 138 -6.39 24.33 -0.77
CA TRP A 138 -7.33 23.85 0.25
C TRP A 138 -7.42 24.84 1.42
N THR A 139 -8.63 25.06 1.93
CA THR A 139 -8.87 25.84 3.14
C THR A 139 -8.46 25.07 4.39
N ASP A 140 -8.20 25.77 5.50
CA ASP A 140 -7.85 25.11 6.76
C ASP A 140 -8.93 24.12 7.25
N SER A 141 -10.21 24.42 7.00
CA SER A 141 -11.31 23.50 7.32
C SER A 141 -11.29 22.21 6.50
N LEU A 142 -10.92 22.28 5.22
CA LEU A 142 -10.75 21.08 4.38
C LEU A 142 -9.54 20.26 4.81
N ILE A 143 -8.44 20.93 5.15
CA ILE A 143 -7.23 20.29 5.68
C ILE A 143 -7.57 19.55 6.98
N GLU A 144 -8.25 20.20 7.93
CA GLU A 144 -8.61 19.58 9.20
C GLU A 144 -9.50 18.35 9.02
N LYS A 145 -10.47 18.43 8.10
CA LYS A 145 -11.32 17.30 7.74
C LYS A 145 -10.53 16.13 7.14
N GLU A 146 -9.51 16.41 6.33
CA GLU A 146 -8.67 15.37 5.73
C GLU A 146 -7.72 14.74 6.74
N LEU A 147 -7.13 15.54 7.63
CA LEU A 147 -6.35 15.04 8.75
C LEU A 147 -7.17 14.09 9.62
N GLY A 148 -8.41 14.45 9.96
CA GLY A 148 -9.30 13.56 10.72
C GLY A 148 -9.63 12.24 10.03
N ARG A 149 -9.59 12.18 8.70
CA ARG A 149 -9.85 10.97 7.90
C ARG A 149 -8.60 10.15 7.60
N THR A 150 -7.43 10.77 7.67
CA THR A 150 -6.13 10.16 7.43
C THR A 150 -5.45 9.90 8.77
N SER A 151 -4.56 10.80 9.20
CA SER A 151 -3.74 10.64 10.40
C SER A 151 -4.51 10.50 11.69
N GLY A 152 -5.68 11.13 11.80
CA GLY A 152 -6.58 10.98 12.94
C GLY A 152 -7.08 9.55 13.15
N THR A 153 -6.89 8.65 12.18
CA THR A 153 -7.27 7.24 12.30
C THR A 153 -6.13 6.35 12.79
N TRP A 154 -4.87 6.77 12.68
CA TRP A 154 -3.72 5.91 12.95
C TRP A 154 -3.48 5.75 14.46
N ASP A 155 -3.32 4.51 14.94
CA ASP A 155 -2.87 4.24 16.32
C ASP A 155 -1.36 4.05 16.41
N LEU A 156 -0.75 3.58 15.31
CA LEU A 156 0.70 3.43 15.19
C LEU A 156 1.12 3.70 13.76
N LEU A 157 2.14 4.54 13.61
CA LEU A 157 2.81 4.80 12.35
C LEU A 157 4.20 4.15 12.36
N VAL A 158 4.55 3.40 11.32
CA VAL A 158 5.91 2.89 11.12
C VAL A 158 6.63 3.78 10.12
N THR A 159 7.86 4.15 10.44
CA THR A 159 8.74 4.90 9.53
C THR A 159 10.07 4.20 9.37
N ALA A 160 10.73 4.44 8.22
CA ALA A 160 12.05 3.87 7.98
C ALA A 160 13.11 4.48 8.90
N THR A 161 12.99 5.79 9.19
CA THR A 161 13.97 6.53 10.01
C THR A 161 13.29 7.52 10.95
N PRO A 162 13.98 8.01 12.00
CA PRO A 162 13.46 9.06 12.89
C PRO A 162 13.21 10.40 12.18
N GLU A 163 13.96 10.73 11.13
CA GLU A 163 13.75 11.97 10.36
C GLU A 163 12.39 11.99 9.67
N MET A 164 11.90 10.83 9.24
CA MET A 164 10.56 10.71 8.67
C MET A 164 9.46 10.98 9.70
N GLU A 165 9.68 10.64 10.97
CA GLU A 165 8.72 10.97 12.03
C GLU A 165 8.41 12.47 12.03
N ARG A 166 9.45 13.32 12.01
CA ARG A 166 9.29 14.77 11.96
C ARG A 166 8.39 15.20 10.79
N HIS A 167 8.60 14.63 9.60
CA HIS A 167 7.76 14.92 8.44
C HIS A 167 6.29 14.60 8.69
N TYR A 168 5.97 13.44 9.29
CA TYR A 168 4.58 13.08 9.59
C TYR A 168 3.97 13.90 10.74
N ARG A 169 4.76 14.30 11.74
CA ARG A 169 4.34 15.27 12.77
C ARG A 169 3.94 16.60 12.13
N GLU A 170 4.72 17.09 11.16
CA GLU A 170 4.48 18.40 10.53
C GLU A 170 3.40 18.37 9.45
N GLN A 171 3.45 17.40 8.54
CA GLN A 171 2.57 17.36 7.36
C GLN A 171 1.24 16.68 7.61
N TYR A 172 1.18 15.79 8.59
CA TYR A 172 -0.03 15.06 8.93
C TYR A 172 -0.51 15.32 10.37
N ARG A 173 0.15 16.20 11.12
CA ARG A 173 -0.19 16.49 12.54
C ARG A 173 -0.41 15.22 13.37
N HIS A 174 0.28 14.14 13.02
CA HIS A 174 0.15 12.88 13.76
C HIS A 174 0.76 13.11 15.14
N ASP A 175 -0.02 12.99 16.21
CA ASP A 175 0.40 13.15 17.60
C ASP A 175 0.55 11.80 18.32
N GLY A 176 0.09 10.72 17.70
CA GLY A 176 0.17 9.35 18.23
C GLY A 176 1.57 8.72 18.19
N PRO A 177 1.68 7.44 18.61
CA PRO A 177 2.92 6.66 18.55
C PRO A 177 3.50 6.54 17.15
N VAL A 178 4.84 6.58 17.07
CA VAL A 178 5.62 6.33 15.86
C VAL A 178 6.72 5.31 16.18
N LEU A 179 6.87 4.30 15.35
CA LEU A 179 7.94 3.31 15.41
C LEU A 179 8.89 3.53 14.23
N ALA A 180 10.00 4.23 14.50
CA ALA A 180 11.07 4.47 13.54
C ALA A 180 12.07 3.31 13.53
N ALA A 181 11.70 2.18 12.91
CA ALA A 181 12.45 0.92 12.99
C ALA A 181 12.81 0.29 11.63
N GLY A 182 12.67 1.03 10.53
CA GLY A 182 12.72 0.43 9.19
C GLY A 182 11.34 -0.06 8.74
N TYR A 183 11.21 -0.44 7.47
CA TYR A 183 9.98 -1.03 6.97
C TYR A 183 10.01 -2.55 7.05
N PRO A 184 8.93 -3.21 7.49
CA PRO A 184 8.84 -4.67 7.53
C PRO A 184 9.15 -5.36 6.20
N ARG A 185 8.86 -4.71 5.06
CA ARG A 185 9.20 -5.26 3.73
C ARG A 185 10.71 -5.39 3.48
N ASP A 186 11.52 -4.59 4.19
CA ASP A 186 12.97 -4.53 4.00
C ASP A 186 13.70 -5.58 4.87
N ASP A 187 13.00 -6.29 5.76
CA ASP A 187 13.59 -7.39 6.57
C ASP A 187 14.25 -8.46 5.67
N ASP A 188 13.64 -8.76 4.51
CA ASP A 188 14.17 -9.70 3.54
C ASP A 188 15.45 -9.18 2.82
N LEU A 189 15.86 -7.94 3.05
CA LEU A 189 17.11 -7.37 2.53
C LEU A 189 18.26 -7.43 3.53
N VAL A 190 17.96 -7.54 4.83
CA VAL A 190 18.95 -7.43 5.91
C VAL A 190 19.02 -8.64 6.84
N THR A 191 18.04 -9.55 6.76
CA THR A 191 17.97 -10.74 7.62
C THR A 191 17.94 -12.06 6.83
N GLY A 192 18.36 -13.13 7.52
CA GLY A 192 18.38 -14.49 6.98
C GLY A 192 19.62 -14.77 6.12
N ASP A 193 19.54 -15.86 5.33
CA ASP A 193 20.61 -16.27 4.42
C ASP A 193 20.54 -15.46 3.11
N LEU A 194 21.23 -14.33 3.09
CA LEU A 194 21.24 -13.38 1.97
C LEU A 194 21.88 -13.97 0.71
N ASP A 195 22.91 -14.81 0.84
CA ASP A 195 23.61 -15.41 -0.30
C ASP A 195 22.75 -16.48 -0.98
N ARG A 196 22.07 -17.33 -0.19
CA ARG A 196 21.10 -18.28 -0.72
C ARG A 196 19.95 -17.54 -1.41
N ARG A 197 19.36 -16.53 -0.76
CA ARG A 197 18.26 -15.73 -1.34
C ARG A 197 18.69 -15.05 -2.64
N ARG A 198 19.90 -14.47 -2.68
CA ARG A 198 20.50 -13.89 -3.88
C ARG A 198 20.59 -14.92 -5.00
N THR A 199 21.13 -16.11 -4.70
CA THR A 199 21.26 -17.21 -5.66
C THR A 199 19.91 -17.63 -6.23
N GLU A 200 18.92 -17.85 -5.38
CA GLU A 200 17.56 -18.26 -5.78
C GLU A 200 16.86 -17.21 -6.65
N VAL A 201 16.93 -15.93 -6.26
CA VAL A 201 16.34 -14.83 -7.04
C VAL A 201 17.02 -14.70 -8.41
N ARG A 202 18.35 -14.81 -8.47
CA ARG A 202 19.11 -14.73 -9.73
C ARG A 202 18.79 -15.90 -10.66
N ALA A 203 18.64 -17.11 -10.11
CA ALA A 203 18.22 -18.28 -10.88
C ALA A 203 16.80 -18.09 -11.44
N ARG A 204 15.84 -17.66 -10.62
CA ARG A 204 14.46 -17.39 -11.03
C ARG A 204 14.34 -16.32 -12.11
N LEU A 205 15.20 -15.30 -12.06
CA LEU A 205 15.23 -14.22 -13.04
C LEU A 205 16.12 -14.52 -14.27
N GLY A 206 16.81 -15.66 -14.31
CA GLY A 206 17.70 -16.03 -15.42
C GLY A 206 18.94 -15.16 -15.56
N ILE A 207 19.40 -14.52 -14.47
CA ILE A 207 20.51 -13.56 -14.50
C ILE A 207 21.88 -14.27 -14.52
N GLY A 208 21.98 -15.50 -13.99
CA GLY A 208 23.24 -16.24 -13.87
C GLY A 208 24.26 -15.49 -13.00
N GLU A 209 25.54 -15.46 -13.40
CA GLU A 209 26.63 -14.73 -12.72
C GLU A 209 26.85 -13.30 -13.27
N ARG A 210 25.98 -12.83 -14.17
CA ARG A 210 26.14 -11.52 -14.82
C ARG A 210 25.85 -10.36 -13.87
N THR A 211 26.54 -9.24 -14.03
CA THR A 211 26.11 -7.99 -13.40
C THR A 211 24.73 -7.61 -13.91
N ALA A 212 23.79 -7.36 -12.99
CA ALA A 212 22.44 -6.91 -13.31
C ALA A 212 22.29 -5.42 -12.96
N VAL A 213 21.64 -4.66 -13.83
CA VAL A 213 21.30 -3.26 -13.60
C VAL A 213 19.78 -3.15 -13.51
N LEU A 214 19.27 -2.66 -12.38
CA LEU A 214 17.85 -2.37 -12.21
C LEU A 214 17.58 -0.92 -12.65
N TYR A 215 16.80 -0.75 -13.71
CA TYR A 215 16.27 0.54 -14.11
C TYR A 215 14.81 0.66 -13.67
N ALA A 216 14.54 1.59 -12.75
CA ALA A 216 13.21 1.80 -12.14
C ALA A 216 12.80 3.28 -12.21
N PRO A 217 12.45 3.80 -13.41
CA PRO A 217 12.00 5.18 -13.56
C PRO A 217 10.61 5.38 -12.95
N THR A 218 10.35 6.57 -12.42
CA THR A 218 9.00 6.98 -12.01
C THR A 218 8.13 7.25 -13.25
N TRP A 219 6.81 7.05 -13.13
CA TRP A 219 5.84 7.47 -14.13
C TRP A 219 5.99 8.96 -14.47
N ARG A 220 5.84 9.29 -15.75
CA ARG A 220 5.81 10.67 -16.25
C ARG A 220 4.57 10.86 -17.13
N ASP A 221 3.74 11.85 -16.78
CA ASP A 221 2.44 12.08 -17.42
C ASP A 221 2.58 12.55 -18.89
N ASP A 222 3.68 13.20 -19.23
CA ASP A 222 4.03 13.65 -20.59
C ASP A 222 4.30 12.48 -21.56
N LEU A 223 4.84 11.36 -21.07
CA LEU A 223 5.08 10.16 -21.87
C LEU A 223 3.82 9.29 -22.08
N ALA A 224 2.82 9.40 -21.20
CA ALA A 224 1.54 8.67 -21.32
C ALA A 224 0.58 9.29 -22.36
N SER A 225 0.82 10.55 -22.75
CA SER A 225 0.00 11.29 -23.70
C SER A 225 0.30 10.92 -25.17
N ALA A 226 1.47 10.31 -25.43
CA ALA A 226 1.95 10.00 -26.77
C ALA A 226 1.34 8.72 -27.39
N THR A 227 0.44 8.02 -26.70
CA THR A 227 -0.17 6.77 -27.20
C THR A 227 -1.58 6.93 -27.80
N HIS A 228 -2.03 8.17 -28.08
CA HIS A 228 -3.26 8.41 -28.84
C HIS A 228 -3.02 8.81 -30.31
N ASP A 229 -1.78 9.07 -30.71
CA ASP A 229 -1.40 9.21 -32.12
C ASP A 229 -0.86 7.87 -32.63
N ALA A 230 -1.77 7.03 -33.09
CA ALA A 230 -1.44 5.84 -33.85
C ALA A 230 -0.87 6.25 -35.22
N ASP A 231 0.46 6.39 -35.31
CA ASP A 231 1.31 6.00 -36.44
C ASP A 231 2.74 6.53 -36.22
N ALA A 232 3.48 5.87 -35.33
CA ALA A 232 4.94 5.90 -35.37
C ALA A 232 5.45 4.54 -34.87
N GLY A 233 6.25 3.88 -35.71
CA GLY A 233 6.84 2.57 -35.42
C GLY A 233 7.72 2.54 -34.17
N PRO A 234 8.28 1.37 -33.81
CA PRO A 234 8.95 1.19 -32.52
C PRO A 234 10.08 2.20 -32.35
N ALA A 235 9.93 3.08 -31.36
CA ALA A 235 11.00 3.96 -30.90
C ALA A 235 12.12 3.07 -30.33
N GLN A 236 13.13 2.79 -31.14
CA GLN A 236 14.39 2.26 -30.66
C GLN A 236 15.01 3.30 -29.73
N LEU A 237 15.21 2.94 -28.46
CA LEU A 237 16.14 3.67 -27.60
C LEU A 237 17.52 3.57 -28.23
N ALA A 238 17.97 4.64 -28.88
CA ALA A 238 19.37 4.81 -29.23
C ALA A 238 20.15 5.01 -27.91
N LEU A 239 20.82 3.96 -27.46
CA LEU A 239 21.91 4.09 -26.50
C LEU A 239 23.07 4.73 -27.26
N ASP A 240 23.27 6.03 -27.08
CA ASP A 240 24.47 6.72 -27.54
C ASP A 240 25.68 6.14 -26.80
N GLY A 241 26.35 5.20 -27.45
CA GLY A 241 27.64 4.68 -27.06
C GLY A 241 28.68 5.80 -27.22
N ALA A 242 29.04 6.45 -26.11
CA ALA A 242 30.24 7.24 -26.02
C ALA A 242 31.45 6.33 -26.29
N ARG A 243 31.90 6.31 -27.55
CA ARG A 243 33.17 5.72 -27.96
C ARG A 243 34.30 6.60 -27.42
N THR A 244 34.83 6.29 -26.24
CA THR A 244 36.19 6.66 -25.90
C THR A 244 37.11 5.73 -26.70
N ARG A 245 37.69 6.24 -27.79
CA ARG A 245 38.85 5.60 -28.41
C ARG A 245 40.09 5.95 -27.56
N CYS A 246 41.04 5.02 -27.56
CA CYS A 246 42.32 5.01 -26.86
C CYS A 246 43.03 6.36 -26.76
#